data_AF-A0A7V8SXR5-F1
#
_entry.id   AF-A0A7V8SXR5-F1
#
_cell.length_a   1.000
_cell.length_b   1.000
_cell.length_c   1.000
_cell.angle_alpha   90.00
_cell.angle_beta   90.00
_cell.angle_gamma   90.00
#
_symmetry.space_group_name_H-M   'P 1'
#
loop_
_entity.id
_entity.type
_entity.pdbx_description
1 polymer ?
#
loop_
_entity_poly.entity_id
_entity_poly.type
_entity_poly.pdbx_seq_one_letter_code
_entity_poly.pdbx_strand_id
1 'polypeptide(L)'
;MIEQHGGSGQEALSVFASIATAMTEARAQQGAEQSTRESIRNRQREAFMRSNLRASLNEFEGNIAVVCGAWHISGLRQATKPADDRALVKDLPRVKVEATWVPWTDSRLSAFSGYGAGVISPGWYRHLWSLYTRKQLPSPEEFASVWQSRTAFKLREQGYTAPTASAIEATRLALGLAAMRDLPMPGIAEMREASLAAMCDGNPVPLAMLEQKLYIGERIGEIGDRVPQNPLARDLTAWQRKTRLKPQDLELQVKLDLRSEAGLLKSTLLHRVNLINVPWGKLIDAQAGRGTFREVWVIKWDPAYSVSLAEALVYGVTIEQASANATLKKARETTSITELASLIQSSLVADLPETAASCIEQLQAVAVSSSDITDLMKAVSPLVRVLRYGTARRLPEDALRSLILSISVEINAGVRIGSRGLDEETAAACISAMET
;
A
#
# COMPACT_ATOMS: atom_id res chain seq x y z
N MET A 1 6.12 -5.90 -31.01
CA MET A 1 6.68 -4.84 -30.15
C MET A 1 7.01 -5.48 -28.81
N ILE A 2 8.05 -6.30 -28.80
CA ILE A 2 8.73 -6.76 -27.58
C ILE A 2 10.05 -5.98 -27.63
N GLU A 3 10.55 -5.45 -26.52
CA GLU A 3 11.94 -4.96 -26.48
C GLU A 3 12.85 -6.13 -26.81
N GLN A 4 13.25 -6.20 -28.07
CA GLN A 4 14.14 -7.23 -28.58
C GLN A 4 15.51 -6.62 -28.71
N HIS A 5 16.48 -7.32 -28.14
CA HIS A 5 17.87 -7.22 -28.57
C HIS A 5 18.03 -8.23 -29.71
N GLY A 6 17.59 -7.86 -30.93
CA GLY A 6 18.04 -8.51 -32.17
C GLY A 6 17.46 -9.87 -32.59
N GLY A 7 16.19 -10.21 -32.32
CA GLY A 7 15.58 -11.47 -32.82
C GLY A 7 14.25 -11.27 -33.55
N SER A 8 13.84 -12.21 -34.40
CA SER A 8 12.51 -12.24 -35.04
C SER A 8 11.39 -12.59 -34.04
N GLY A 9 10.12 -12.31 -34.35
CA GLY A 9 9.00 -12.58 -33.44
C GLY A 9 8.81 -14.06 -33.04
N GLN A 10 9.29 -15.00 -33.85
CA GLN A 10 9.33 -16.44 -33.52
C GLN A 10 10.43 -16.78 -32.51
N GLU A 11 11.57 -16.09 -32.53
CA GLU A 11 12.65 -16.25 -31.55
C GLU A 11 12.27 -15.72 -30.16
N ALA A 12 11.38 -14.73 -30.07
CA ALA A 12 10.86 -14.29 -28.78
C ALA A 12 10.04 -15.38 -28.07
N LEU A 13 9.27 -16.18 -28.83
CA LEU A 13 8.48 -17.27 -28.28
C LEU A 13 9.31 -18.50 -27.97
N SER A 14 10.44 -18.71 -28.66
CA SER A 14 11.35 -19.82 -28.35
C SER A 14 12.00 -19.68 -26.97
N VAL A 15 12.14 -18.47 -26.43
CA VAL A 15 12.60 -18.26 -25.05
C VAL A 15 11.68 -18.97 -24.05
N PHE A 16 10.35 -18.94 -24.25
CA PHE A 16 9.42 -19.66 -23.37
C PHE A 16 9.59 -21.18 -23.47
N ALA A 17 9.89 -21.70 -24.67
CA ALA A 17 10.21 -23.11 -24.85
C ALA A 17 11.51 -23.49 -24.12
N SER A 18 12.56 -22.66 -24.22
CA SER A 18 13.82 -22.86 -23.50
C SER A 18 13.63 -22.81 -21.98
N ILE A 19 12.85 -21.85 -21.46
CA ILE A 19 12.50 -21.77 -20.03
C ILE A 19 11.74 -23.02 -19.60
N ALA A 20 10.78 -23.50 -20.40
CA ALA A 20 10.04 -24.72 -20.10
C ALA A 20 10.95 -25.95 -20.03
N THR A 21 11.89 -26.10 -20.98
CA THR A 21 12.89 -27.18 -20.97
C THR A 21 13.76 -27.09 -19.72
N ALA A 22 14.37 -25.94 -19.45
CA ALA A 22 15.25 -25.74 -18.30
C ALA A 22 14.54 -26.03 -16.96
N MET A 23 13.29 -25.57 -16.79
CA MET A 23 12.52 -25.85 -15.57
C MET A 23 12.11 -27.32 -15.46
N THR A 24 11.88 -28.00 -16.59
CA THR A 24 11.59 -29.44 -16.60
C THR A 24 12.79 -30.26 -16.15
N GLU A 25 13.99 -29.92 -16.64
CA GLU A 25 15.25 -30.55 -16.23
C GLU A 25 15.59 -30.25 -14.77
N ALA A 26 15.47 -28.98 -14.35
CA ALA A 26 15.70 -28.58 -12.96
C ALA A 26 14.78 -29.36 -11.99
N ARG A 27 13.52 -29.55 -12.36
CA ARG A 27 12.56 -30.36 -11.58
C ARG A 27 12.95 -31.84 -11.52
N ALA A 28 13.47 -32.41 -12.62
CA ALA A 28 13.92 -33.80 -12.64
C ALA A 28 15.12 -34.02 -11.70
N GLN A 29 16.01 -33.03 -11.58
CA GLN A 29 17.18 -33.07 -10.69
C GLN A 29 16.82 -32.78 -9.22
N GLN A 30 15.95 -31.79 -8.97
CA GLN A 30 15.50 -31.46 -7.60
C GLN A 30 14.62 -32.52 -6.93
N GLY A 31 14.06 -33.48 -7.70
CA GLY A 31 13.28 -34.58 -7.15
C GLY A 31 14.01 -35.40 -6.07
N ALA A 32 15.34 -35.31 -6.01
CA ALA A 32 16.18 -35.95 -4.98
C ALA A 32 16.33 -35.14 -3.67
N GLU A 33 16.15 -33.81 -3.69
CA GLU A 33 16.46 -32.92 -2.56
C GLU A 33 15.22 -32.20 -1.96
N GLN A 34 14.08 -32.21 -2.66
CA GLN A 34 12.87 -31.52 -2.20
C GLN A 34 12.17 -32.28 -1.08
N SER A 35 11.69 -31.57 -0.04
CA SER A 35 10.95 -32.21 1.04
C SER A 35 9.71 -32.97 0.51
N THR A 36 9.43 -34.15 1.05
CA THR A 36 8.28 -35.00 0.67
C THR A 36 6.96 -34.21 0.68
N ARG A 37 6.81 -33.29 1.64
CA ARG A 37 5.62 -32.43 1.79
C ARG A 37 5.42 -31.49 0.61
N GLU A 38 6.48 -30.85 0.15
CA GLU A 38 6.41 -29.89 -0.96
C GLU A 38 6.15 -30.60 -2.29
N SER A 39 6.78 -31.77 -2.50
CA SER A 39 6.51 -32.63 -3.66
C SER A 39 5.03 -33.07 -3.74
N ILE A 40 4.44 -33.46 -2.60
CA ILE A 40 3.01 -33.81 -2.52
C ILE A 40 2.14 -32.58 -2.86
N ARG A 41 2.44 -31.41 -2.26
CA ARG A 41 1.68 -30.18 -2.49
C ARG A 41 1.71 -29.75 -3.95
N ASN A 42 2.88 -29.86 -4.61
CA ASN A 42 3.02 -29.56 -6.03
C ASN A 42 2.18 -30.50 -6.91
N ARG A 43 2.22 -31.81 -6.63
CA ARG A 43 1.38 -32.80 -7.35
C ARG A 43 -0.11 -32.53 -7.18
N GLN A 44 -0.56 -32.20 -5.97
CA GLN A 44 -1.95 -31.84 -5.70
C GLN A 44 -2.38 -30.56 -6.41
N ARG A 45 -1.52 -29.52 -6.38
CA ARG A 45 -1.74 -28.25 -7.09
C ARG A 45 -1.86 -28.48 -8.60
N GLU A 46 -1.00 -29.29 -9.19
CA GLU A 46 -1.01 -29.58 -10.62
C GLU A 46 -2.21 -30.45 -11.03
N ALA A 47 -2.60 -31.43 -10.21
CA ALA A 47 -3.83 -32.21 -10.41
C ALA A 47 -5.08 -31.32 -10.40
N PHE A 48 -5.13 -30.35 -9.48
CA PHE A 48 -6.19 -29.35 -9.44
C PHE A 48 -6.16 -28.45 -10.68
N MET A 49 -4.99 -27.96 -11.10
CA MET A 49 -4.85 -27.14 -12.31
C MET A 49 -5.31 -27.89 -13.57
N ARG A 50 -4.88 -29.15 -13.77
CA ARG A 50 -5.31 -29.99 -14.90
C ARG A 50 -6.81 -30.24 -14.89
N SER A 51 -7.40 -30.45 -13.71
CA SER A 51 -8.86 -30.63 -13.57
C SER A 51 -9.63 -29.38 -14.00
N ASN A 52 -9.19 -28.19 -13.60
CA ASN A 52 -9.79 -26.94 -14.05
C ASN A 52 -9.59 -26.72 -15.56
N LEU A 53 -8.40 -27.02 -16.10
CA LEU A 53 -8.15 -26.92 -17.54
C LEU A 53 -9.10 -27.82 -18.34
N ARG A 54 -9.29 -29.07 -17.92
CA ARG A 54 -10.26 -29.98 -18.56
C ARG A 54 -11.69 -29.45 -18.46
N ALA A 55 -12.08 -28.87 -17.33
CA ALA A 55 -13.40 -28.25 -17.17
C ALA A 55 -13.58 -27.06 -18.12
N SER A 56 -12.59 -26.16 -18.19
CA SER A 56 -12.62 -25.00 -19.09
C SER A 56 -12.63 -25.40 -20.56
N LEU A 57 -11.92 -26.47 -20.95
CA LEU A 57 -11.95 -27.00 -22.33
C LEU A 57 -13.32 -27.58 -22.71
N ASN A 58 -14.12 -28.02 -21.72
CA ASN A 58 -15.48 -28.47 -21.97
C ASN A 58 -16.50 -27.31 -21.95
N GLU A 59 -16.21 -26.25 -21.20
CA GLU A 59 -17.11 -25.09 -21.03
C GLU A 59 -16.95 -24.06 -22.15
N PHE A 60 -15.73 -23.86 -22.64
CA PHE A 60 -15.40 -22.82 -23.61
C PHE A 60 -14.87 -23.41 -24.91
N GLU A 61 -15.40 -22.94 -26.04
CA GLU A 61 -14.86 -23.24 -27.36
C GLU A 61 -13.65 -22.34 -27.68
N GLY A 62 -12.65 -22.89 -28.37
CA GLY A 62 -11.49 -22.15 -28.86
C GLY A 62 -10.20 -22.34 -28.04
N ASN A 63 -9.23 -21.46 -28.28
CA ASN A 63 -7.91 -21.55 -27.65
C ASN A 63 -7.95 -21.05 -26.20
N ILE A 64 -7.46 -21.88 -25.27
CA ILE A 64 -7.30 -21.50 -23.86
C ILE A 64 -5.86 -21.05 -23.61
N ALA A 65 -5.70 -19.81 -23.16
CA ALA A 65 -4.41 -19.30 -22.69
C ALA A 65 -4.23 -19.64 -21.19
N VAL A 66 -3.12 -20.28 -20.84
CA VAL A 66 -2.79 -20.63 -19.45
C VAL A 66 -1.63 -19.77 -18.96
N VAL A 67 -1.87 -18.97 -17.93
CA VAL A 67 -0.83 -18.20 -17.23
C VAL A 67 -0.43 -18.96 -15.97
N CYS A 68 0.78 -19.51 -15.94
CA CYS A 68 1.27 -20.29 -14.81
C CYS A 68 2.78 -20.05 -14.59
N GLY A 69 3.24 -20.35 -13.36
CA GLY A 69 4.68 -20.35 -13.08
C GLY A 69 5.38 -21.46 -13.86
N ALA A 70 6.55 -21.17 -14.43
CA ALA A 70 7.25 -22.06 -15.34
C ALA A 70 7.56 -23.46 -14.75
N TRP A 71 7.76 -23.52 -13.44
CA TRP A 71 7.93 -24.77 -12.68
C TRP A 71 6.81 -25.81 -12.90
N HIS A 72 5.57 -25.35 -13.14
CA HIS A 72 4.40 -26.21 -13.28
C HIS A 72 4.11 -26.63 -14.72
N ILE A 73 4.86 -26.13 -15.72
CA ILE A 73 4.58 -26.38 -17.14
C ILE A 73 4.62 -27.89 -17.45
N SER A 74 5.65 -28.60 -16.99
CA SER A 74 5.78 -30.05 -17.20
C SER A 74 4.66 -30.85 -16.53
N GLY A 75 4.27 -30.46 -15.31
CA GLY A 75 3.14 -31.05 -14.60
C GLY A 75 1.81 -30.84 -15.33
N LEU A 76 1.57 -29.63 -15.85
CA LEU A 76 0.38 -29.31 -16.65
C LEU A 76 0.32 -30.11 -17.95
N ARG A 77 1.46 -30.32 -18.61
CA ARG A 77 1.57 -31.09 -19.87
C ARG A 77 1.57 -32.60 -19.68
N GLN A 78 1.71 -33.08 -18.44
CA GLN A 78 1.77 -34.51 -18.15
C GLN A 78 0.46 -35.21 -18.53
N ALA A 79 0.57 -36.29 -19.33
CA ALA A 79 -0.54 -37.18 -19.61
C ALA A 79 -0.96 -37.92 -18.32
N THR A 80 -2.15 -37.58 -17.81
CA THR A 80 -2.71 -38.14 -16.56
C THR A 80 -4.18 -38.49 -16.77
N LYS A 81 -4.64 -39.59 -16.17
CA LYS A 81 -6.06 -39.94 -16.21
C LYS A 81 -6.83 -39.02 -15.25
N PRO A 82 -8.04 -38.56 -15.61
CA PRO A 82 -8.85 -37.74 -14.71
C PRO A 82 -9.13 -38.38 -13.34
N ALA A 83 -9.18 -39.72 -13.27
CA ALA A 83 -9.37 -40.44 -12.02
C ALA A 83 -8.18 -40.27 -11.05
N ASP A 84 -6.95 -40.25 -11.56
CA ASP A 84 -5.73 -40.12 -10.77
C ASP A 84 -5.64 -38.71 -10.17
N ASP A 85 -5.96 -37.68 -10.95
CA ASP A 85 -6.00 -36.29 -10.48
C ASP A 85 -7.07 -36.09 -9.40
N ARG A 86 -8.25 -36.71 -9.56
CA ARG A 86 -9.30 -36.68 -8.54
C ARG A 86 -8.85 -37.34 -7.24
N ALA A 87 -8.13 -38.45 -7.32
CA ALA A 87 -7.64 -39.16 -6.14
C ALA A 87 -6.66 -38.30 -5.30
N LEU A 88 -5.88 -37.44 -5.94
CA LEU A 88 -4.92 -36.55 -5.26
C LEU A 88 -5.58 -35.38 -4.51
N VAL A 89 -6.77 -34.97 -4.93
CA VAL A 89 -7.43 -33.74 -4.44
C VAL A 89 -8.68 -34.03 -3.59
N LYS A 90 -9.31 -35.20 -3.75
CA LYS A 90 -10.63 -35.50 -3.16
C LYS A 90 -10.70 -35.37 -1.64
N ASP A 91 -9.64 -35.75 -0.92
CA ASP A 91 -9.61 -35.84 0.54
C ASP A 91 -9.05 -34.56 1.20
N LEU A 92 -8.78 -33.50 0.40
CA LEU A 92 -8.28 -32.24 0.93
C LEU A 92 -9.39 -31.47 1.66
N PRO A 93 -9.09 -30.87 2.82
CA PRO A 93 -10.05 -30.03 3.54
C PRO A 93 -10.45 -28.84 2.67
N ARG A 94 -11.76 -28.58 2.59
CA ARG A 94 -12.32 -27.47 1.83
C ARG A 94 -12.65 -26.32 2.76
N VAL A 95 -12.21 -25.14 2.40
CA VAL A 95 -12.53 -23.89 3.10
C VAL A 95 -13.21 -22.97 2.10
N LYS A 96 -14.30 -22.30 2.51
CA LYS A 96 -14.92 -21.27 1.69
C LYS A 96 -13.97 -20.08 1.64
N VAL A 97 -13.52 -19.74 0.44
CA VAL A 97 -12.63 -18.59 0.19
C VAL A 97 -13.37 -17.58 -0.66
N GLU A 98 -13.28 -16.32 -0.28
CA GLU A 98 -13.64 -15.19 -1.14
C GLU A 98 -12.33 -14.53 -1.56
N ALA A 99 -12.20 -14.23 -2.86
CA ALA A 99 -11.02 -13.61 -3.44
C ALA A 99 -11.40 -12.27 -4.06
N THR A 100 -10.55 -11.28 -3.84
CA THR A 100 -10.67 -9.96 -4.46
C THR A 100 -9.33 -9.56 -5.07
N TRP A 101 -9.37 -8.61 -6.00
CA TRP A 101 -8.16 -8.06 -6.61
C TRP A 101 -7.64 -6.90 -5.77
N VAL A 102 -6.32 -6.72 -5.75
CA VAL A 102 -5.66 -5.55 -5.17
C VAL A 102 -5.12 -4.69 -6.31
N PRO A 103 -5.48 -3.40 -6.41
CA PRO A 103 -4.92 -2.53 -7.43
C PRO A 103 -3.48 -2.19 -7.05
N TRP A 104 -2.54 -2.52 -7.93
CA TRP A 104 -1.13 -2.20 -7.74
C TRP A 104 -0.81 -0.79 -8.23
N THR A 105 0.18 -0.16 -7.61
CA THR A 105 0.76 1.07 -8.14
C THR A 105 1.92 0.77 -9.07
N ASP A 106 2.20 1.69 -10.00
CA ASP A 106 3.38 1.64 -10.86
C ASP A 106 4.66 1.50 -10.01
N SER A 107 4.82 2.28 -8.94
CA SER A 107 6.00 2.18 -8.07
C SER A 107 6.14 0.80 -7.41
N ARG A 108 5.04 0.17 -6.98
CA ARG A 108 5.06 -1.18 -6.38
C ARG A 108 5.33 -2.28 -7.40
N LEU A 109 4.87 -2.10 -8.63
CA LEU A 109 5.15 -3.04 -9.72
C LEU A 109 6.61 -2.97 -10.16
N SER A 110 7.31 -1.88 -9.83
CA SER A 110 8.72 -1.72 -10.18
C SER A 110 9.62 -2.69 -9.41
N ALA A 111 10.64 -3.23 -10.09
CA ALA A 111 11.71 -4.00 -9.45
C ALA A 111 12.43 -3.21 -8.34
N PHE A 112 12.50 -1.87 -8.48
CA PHE A 112 13.10 -0.99 -7.48
C PHE A 112 12.36 -0.95 -6.14
N SER A 113 11.12 -1.46 -6.08
CA SER A 113 10.38 -1.61 -4.82
C SER A 113 10.85 -2.78 -3.96
N GLY A 114 11.76 -3.62 -4.46
CA GLY A 114 12.14 -4.89 -3.84
C GLY A 114 11.19 -6.05 -4.18
N TYR A 115 10.20 -5.83 -5.06
CA TYR A 115 9.37 -6.90 -5.58
C TYR A 115 10.18 -7.76 -6.57
N GLY A 116 10.47 -9.01 -6.19
CA GLY A 116 11.37 -9.90 -6.94
C GLY A 116 10.91 -10.28 -8.35
N ALA A 117 9.63 -10.08 -8.68
CA ALA A 117 9.09 -10.23 -10.04
C ALA A 117 8.68 -8.89 -10.65
N GLY A 118 9.19 -7.78 -10.10
CA GLY A 118 8.91 -6.43 -10.57
C GLY A 118 9.53 -6.17 -11.93
N VAL A 119 8.91 -5.28 -12.68
CA VAL A 119 9.41 -4.85 -13.99
C VAL A 119 10.24 -3.57 -13.83
N ILE A 120 11.23 -3.35 -14.69
CA ILE A 120 12.15 -2.21 -14.52
C ILE A 120 11.41 -0.87 -14.72
N SER A 121 10.60 -0.77 -15.77
CA SER A 121 9.91 0.48 -16.15
C SER A 121 8.43 0.25 -16.47
N PRO A 122 7.57 0.11 -15.45
CA PRO A 122 6.13 -0.10 -15.62
C PRO A 122 5.45 0.88 -16.60
N GLY A 123 5.77 2.17 -16.48
CA GLY A 123 5.23 3.24 -17.32
C GLY A 123 5.62 3.12 -18.79
N TRP A 124 6.84 2.65 -19.06
CA TRP A 124 7.29 2.30 -20.41
C TRP A 124 6.55 1.08 -20.97
N TYR A 125 6.46 -0.03 -20.21
CA TYR A 125 5.75 -1.22 -20.69
C TYR A 125 4.27 -0.96 -20.93
N ARG A 126 3.64 -0.11 -20.11
CA ARG A 126 2.29 0.38 -20.37
C ARG A 126 2.19 1.18 -21.67
N HIS A 127 3.19 1.99 -21.99
CA HIS A 127 3.24 2.70 -23.27
C HIS A 127 3.27 1.71 -24.44
N LEU A 128 4.16 0.72 -24.39
CA LEU A 128 4.21 -0.34 -25.41
C LEU A 128 2.87 -1.07 -25.52
N TRP A 129 2.25 -1.42 -24.40
CA TRP A 129 0.95 -2.08 -24.37
C TRP A 129 -0.16 -1.23 -25.02
N SER A 130 -0.19 0.08 -24.75
CA SER A 130 -1.17 1.00 -25.34
C SER A 130 -1.05 1.16 -26.86
N LEU A 131 0.11 0.81 -27.42
CA LEU A 131 0.35 0.80 -28.86
C LEU A 131 0.02 -0.56 -29.47
N TYR A 132 0.32 -1.65 -28.74
CA TYR A 132 -0.02 -2.99 -29.16
C TYR A 132 -1.53 -3.20 -29.34
N THR A 133 -2.35 -2.53 -28.54
CA THR A 133 -3.82 -2.59 -28.66
C THR A 133 -4.40 -1.81 -29.84
N ARG A 134 -3.57 -1.13 -30.64
CA ARG A 134 -4.01 -0.42 -31.85
C ARG A 134 -4.14 -1.38 -33.02
N LYS A 135 -5.04 -1.06 -33.96
CA LYS A 135 -5.24 -1.85 -35.20
C LYS A 135 -4.00 -1.87 -36.11
N GLN A 136 -3.19 -0.81 -36.06
CA GLN A 136 -1.98 -0.67 -36.85
C GLN A 136 -0.83 -0.24 -35.94
N LEU A 137 0.31 -0.91 -36.09
CA LEU A 137 1.53 -0.57 -35.37
C LEU A 137 2.11 0.75 -35.94
N PRO A 138 2.62 1.66 -35.08
CA PRO A 138 3.22 2.91 -35.53
C PRO A 138 4.53 2.66 -36.29
N SER A 139 4.90 3.59 -37.16
CA SER A 139 6.27 3.63 -37.71
C SER A 139 7.30 3.89 -36.59
N PRO A 140 8.60 3.57 -36.78
CA PRO A 140 9.64 3.88 -35.80
C PRO A 140 9.70 5.37 -35.43
N GLU A 141 9.47 6.25 -36.40
CA GLU A 141 9.45 7.70 -36.19
C GLU A 141 8.23 8.17 -35.39
N GLU A 142 7.04 7.66 -35.72
CA GLU A 142 5.82 7.92 -34.95
C GLU A 142 5.95 7.41 -33.51
N PHE A 143 6.54 6.22 -33.35
CA PHE A 143 6.79 5.63 -32.03
C PHE A 143 7.70 6.53 -31.18
N ALA A 144 8.86 6.91 -31.73
CA ALA A 144 9.82 7.74 -31.04
C ALA A 144 9.28 9.14 -30.75
N SER A 145 8.61 9.78 -31.70
CA SER A 145 8.05 11.12 -31.52
C SER A 145 6.98 11.15 -30.43
N VAL A 146 6.11 10.14 -30.32
CA VAL A 146 5.09 10.07 -29.27
C VAL A 146 5.74 9.95 -27.88
N TRP A 147 6.75 9.09 -27.73
CA TRP A 147 7.43 8.96 -26.45
C TRP A 147 8.18 10.24 -26.08
N GLN A 148 8.97 10.80 -26.98
CA GLN A 148 9.74 12.02 -26.70
C GLN A 148 8.86 13.25 -26.48
N SER A 149 7.69 13.31 -27.13
CA SER A 149 6.69 14.34 -26.82
C SER A 149 6.17 14.23 -25.38
N ARG A 150 5.95 13.00 -24.88
CA ARG A 150 5.56 12.76 -23.48
C ARG A 150 6.68 13.11 -22.52
N THR A 151 7.94 12.78 -22.85
CA THR A 151 9.12 13.16 -22.08
C THR A 151 9.23 14.68 -21.95
N ALA A 152 9.14 15.41 -23.07
CA ALA A 152 9.19 16.86 -23.09
C ALA A 152 8.04 17.49 -22.29
N PHE A 153 6.83 16.93 -22.38
CA PHE A 153 5.69 17.38 -21.57
C PHE A 153 5.94 17.18 -20.07
N LYS A 154 6.47 16.02 -19.67
CA LYS A 154 6.79 15.73 -18.26
C LYS A 154 7.89 16.62 -17.70
N LEU A 155 8.92 16.94 -18.49
CA LEU A 155 9.94 17.91 -18.11
C LEU A 155 9.33 19.30 -17.85
N ARG A 156 8.46 19.78 -18.75
CA ARG A 156 7.79 21.08 -18.60
C ARG A 156 6.87 21.13 -17.39
N GLU A 157 6.16 20.06 -17.07
CA GLU A 157 5.34 19.98 -15.84
C GLU A 157 6.17 20.15 -14.56
N GLN A 158 7.46 19.81 -14.60
CA GLN A 158 8.38 19.99 -13.47
C GLN A 158 9.19 21.28 -13.54
N GLY A 159 8.86 22.19 -14.46
CA GLY A 159 9.51 23.50 -14.59
C GLY A 159 10.80 23.49 -15.40
N TYR A 160 11.17 22.37 -16.05
CA TYR A 160 12.32 22.33 -16.96
C TYR A 160 11.95 22.83 -18.36
N THR A 161 12.90 23.45 -19.05
CA THR A 161 12.76 23.88 -20.44
C THR A 161 12.94 22.68 -21.37
N ALA A 162 11.88 22.29 -22.08
CA ALA A 162 11.96 21.27 -23.13
C ALA A 162 11.14 21.74 -24.36
N PRO A 163 11.73 22.56 -25.25
CA PRO A 163 11.08 23.04 -26.47
C PRO A 163 10.74 21.89 -27.43
N THR A 164 9.77 22.10 -28.31
CA THR A 164 9.40 21.12 -29.34
C THR A 164 10.60 20.74 -30.22
N ALA A 165 11.51 21.69 -30.51
CA ALA A 165 12.74 21.42 -31.26
C ALA A 165 13.62 20.36 -30.58
N SER A 166 13.77 20.41 -29.26
CA SER A 166 14.52 19.41 -28.47
C SER A 166 13.85 18.03 -28.50
N ALA A 167 12.51 17.97 -28.50
CA ALA A 167 11.79 16.70 -28.63
C ALA A 167 11.96 16.07 -30.03
N ILE A 168 11.98 16.89 -31.08
CA ILE A 168 12.28 16.45 -32.45
C ILE A 168 13.72 15.93 -32.53
N GLU A 169 14.67 16.63 -31.93
CA GLU A 169 16.07 16.19 -31.92
C GLU A 169 16.26 14.90 -31.11
N ALA A 170 15.64 14.79 -29.94
CA ALA A 170 15.63 13.54 -29.17
C ALA A 170 15.02 12.37 -29.96
N THR A 171 14.02 12.64 -30.79
CA THR A 171 13.41 11.63 -31.67
C THR A 171 14.42 11.15 -32.71
N ARG A 172 15.07 12.09 -33.42
CA ARG A 172 16.09 11.78 -34.43
C ARG A 172 17.28 11.04 -33.82
N LEU A 173 17.75 11.49 -32.66
CA LEU A 173 18.86 10.86 -31.95
C LEU A 173 18.51 9.43 -31.50
N ALA A 174 17.30 9.20 -30.98
CA ALA A 174 16.87 7.85 -30.61
C ALA A 174 16.83 6.89 -31.83
N LEU A 175 16.35 7.37 -32.98
CA LEU A 175 16.37 6.59 -34.23
C LEU A 175 17.79 6.32 -34.71
N GLY A 176 18.68 7.30 -34.62
CA GLY A 176 20.10 7.13 -34.96
C GLY A 176 20.80 6.12 -34.06
N LEU A 177 20.55 6.17 -32.75
CA LEU A 177 21.08 5.19 -31.78
C LEU A 177 20.55 3.78 -32.08
N ALA A 178 19.26 3.64 -32.39
CA ALA A 178 18.67 2.37 -32.79
C ALA A 178 19.35 1.79 -34.04
N ALA A 179 19.55 2.62 -35.07
CA ALA A 179 20.21 2.21 -36.30
C ALA A 179 21.68 1.79 -36.06
N MET A 180 22.43 2.52 -35.23
CA MET A 180 23.80 2.14 -34.86
C MET A 180 23.87 0.82 -34.07
N ARG A 181 22.79 0.46 -33.37
CA ARG A 181 22.67 -0.77 -32.59
C ARG A 181 21.98 -1.91 -33.35
N ASP A 182 21.74 -1.74 -34.64
CA ASP A 182 21.03 -2.68 -35.51
C ASP A 182 19.65 -3.09 -34.95
N LEU A 183 18.96 -2.12 -34.34
CA LEU A 183 17.64 -2.31 -33.77
C LEU A 183 16.55 -1.84 -34.76
N PRO A 184 15.49 -2.63 -34.98
CA PRO A 184 14.42 -2.25 -35.89
C PRO A 184 13.60 -1.06 -35.38
N MET A 185 13.58 -0.82 -34.07
CA MET A 185 12.98 0.35 -33.42
C MET A 185 13.78 0.72 -32.16
N PRO A 186 13.82 2.01 -31.75
CA PRO A 186 14.43 2.42 -30.50
C PRO A 186 13.74 1.76 -29.30
N GLY A 187 14.52 1.18 -28.38
CA GLY A 187 14.07 0.70 -27.09
C GLY A 187 14.17 1.78 -26.01
N ILE A 188 13.94 1.38 -24.75
CA ILE A 188 14.00 2.32 -23.61
C ILE A 188 15.38 2.96 -23.46
N ALA A 189 16.45 2.22 -23.78
CA ALA A 189 17.82 2.71 -23.67
C ALA A 189 18.09 3.87 -24.65
N GLU A 190 17.74 3.68 -25.93
CA GLU A 190 17.91 4.71 -26.95
C GLU A 190 17.05 5.94 -26.64
N MET A 191 15.81 5.74 -26.18
CA MET A 191 14.93 6.84 -25.77
C MET A 191 15.50 7.65 -24.60
N ARG A 192 16.05 6.94 -23.61
CA ARG A 192 16.61 7.52 -22.39
C ARG A 192 17.88 8.32 -22.68
N GLU A 193 18.81 7.75 -23.43
CA GLU A 193 20.05 8.41 -23.83
C GLU A 193 19.78 9.64 -24.69
N ALA A 194 18.85 9.54 -25.64
CA ALA A 194 18.46 10.68 -26.46
C ALA A 194 17.79 11.80 -25.64
N SER A 195 16.97 11.42 -24.65
CA SER A 195 16.37 12.39 -23.71
C SER A 195 17.42 13.10 -22.87
N LEU A 196 18.43 12.36 -22.39
CA LEU A 196 19.52 12.92 -21.60
C LEU A 196 20.33 13.94 -22.41
N ALA A 197 20.67 13.61 -23.66
CA ALA A 197 21.48 14.46 -24.51
C ALA A 197 20.71 15.69 -25.03
N ALA A 198 19.50 15.50 -25.57
CA ALA A 198 18.81 16.55 -26.31
C ALA A 198 17.81 17.38 -25.47
N MET A 199 17.36 16.88 -24.32
CA MET A 199 16.36 17.57 -23.48
C MET A 199 16.82 17.82 -22.04
N CYS A 200 17.90 17.19 -21.59
CA CYS A 200 18.42 17.35 -20.23
C CYS A 200 19.83 17.97 -20.21
N ASP A 201 20.39 18.36 -21.35
CA ASP A 201 21.74 18.93 -21.49
C ASP A 201 22.84 18.07 -20.83
N GLY A 202 22.68 16.74 -20.86
CA GLY A 202 23.59 15.79 -20.19
C GLY A 202 23.47 15.73 -18.67
N ASN A 203 22.53 16.47 -18.06
CA ASN A 203 22.32 16.49 -16.61
C ASN A 203 21.50 15.27 -16.15
N PRO A 204 22.03 14.42 -15.25
CA PRO A 204 21.31 13.24 -14.77
C PRO A 204 20.14 13.57 -13.83
N VAL A 205 20.08 14.77 -13.23
CA VAL A 205 19.02 15.16 -12.27
C VAL A 205 17.62 15.19 -12.91
N PRO A 206 17.37 15.95 -14.00
CA PRO A 206 16.08 15.91 -14.69
C PRO A 206 15.76 14.51 -15.26
N LEU A 207 16.78 13.73 -15.63
CA LEU A 207 16.58 12.36 -16.09
C LEU A 207 16.10 11.43 -14.96
N ALA A 208 16.69 11.51 -13.76
CA ALA A 208 16.26 10.72 -12.61
C ALA A 208 14.80 11.04 -12.21
N MET A 209 14.40 12.32 -12.31
CA MET A 209 13.00 12.71 -12.15
C MET A 209 12.10 12.05 -13.21
N LEU A 210 12.52 12.06 -14.48
CA LEU A 210 11.77 11.40 -15.56
C LEU A 210 11.65 9.90 -15.32
N GLU A 211 12.72 9.24 -14.88
CA GLU A 211 12.73 7.81 -14.54
C GLU A 211 11.65 7.49 -13.51
N GLN A 212 11.54 8.29 -12.44
CA GLN A 212 10.51 8.12 -11.43
C GLN A 212 9.10 8.41 -11.98
N LYS A 213 8.89 9.55 -12.63
CA LYS A 213 7.53 10.05 -12.96
C LYS A 213 6.94 9.53 -14.27
N LEU A 214 7.78 9.08 -15.20
CA LEU A 214 7.37 8.63 -16.53
C LEU A 214 7.73 7.17 -16.82
N TYR A 215 8.96 6.75 -16.51
CA TYR A 215 9.44 5.41 -16.86
C TYR A 215 8.87 4.38 -15.89
N ILE A 216 8.90 4.68 -14.60
CA ILE A 216 8.15 3.94 -13.58
C ILE A 216 6.69 4.39 -13.66
N GLY A 217 6.44 5.68 -13.43
CA GLY A 217 5.09 6.24 -13.40
C GLY A 217 4.48 6.22 -11.99
N GLU A 218 3.27 6.77 -11.89
CA GLU A 218 2.61 7.07 -10.62
C GLU A 218 1.16 6.57 -10.59
N ARG A 219 0.78 5.73 -11.57
CA ARG A 219 -0.59 5.27 -11.71
C ARG A 219 -0.90 4.24 -10.63
N ILE A 220 -2.12 4.30 -10.14
CA ILE A 220 -2.73 3.24 -9.35
C ILE A 220 -3.65 2.44 -10.28
N GLY A 221 -3.57 1.11 -10.18
CA GLY A 221 -4.46 0.20 -10.89
C GLY A 221 -5.92 0.42 -10.53
N GLU A 222 -6.80 -0.08 -11.37
CA GLU A 222 -8.25 0.06 -11.20
C GLU A 222 -8.89 -1.32 -11.30
N ILE A 223 -9.97 -1.51 -10.56
CA ILE A 223 -10.74 -2.76 -10.53
C ILE A 223 -12.14 -2.42 -11.02
N GLY A 224 -12.67 -3.22 -11.95
CA GLY A 224 -14.03 -3.03 -12.45
C GLY A 224 -15.10 -3.34 -11.40
N ASP A 225 -16.26 -2.69 -11.51
CA ASP A 225 -17.35 -2.76 -10.53
C ASP A 225 -17.95 -4.16 -10.32
N ARG A 226 -17.71 -5.10 -11.26
CA ARG A 226 -18.18 -6.49 -11.18
C ARG A 226 -17.33 -7.37 -10.28
N VAL A 227 -16.14 -6.93 -9.90
CA VAL A 227 -15.27 -7.70 -9.00
C VAL A 227 -15.80 -7.55 -7.57
N PRO A 228 -16.05 -8.66 -6.84
CA PRO A 228 -16.39 -8.59 -5.43
C PRO A 228 -15.35 -7.77 -4.67
N GLN A 229 -15.76 -6.68 -4.06
CA GLN A 229 -14.88 -5.84 -3.25
C GLN A 229 -15.04 -6.17 -1.78
N ASN A 230 -13.91 -6.15 -1.07
CA ASN A 230 -13.89 -6.10 0.38
C ASN A 230 -14.84 -4.96 0.88
N PRO A 231 -15.78 -5.24 1.80
CA PRO A 231 -16.69 -4.23 2.34
C PRO A 231 -15.99 -2.95 2.82
N LEU A 232 -14.84 -3.06 3.49
CA LEU A 232 -14.06 -1.91 3.95
C LEU A 232 -13.40 -1.13 2.80
N ALA A 233 -12.98 -1.80 1.73
CA ALA A 233 -12.46 -1.12 0.54
C ALA A 233 -13.57 -0.31 -0.16
N ARG A 234 -14.79 -0.84 -0.20
CA ARG A 234 -15.97 -0.14 -0.72
C ARG A 234 -16.31 1.08 0.14
N ASP A 235 -16.32 0.93 1.46
CA ASP A 235 -16.58 2.03 2.38
C ASP A 235 -15.49 3.12 2.29
N LEU A 236 -14.22 2.73 2.23
CA LEU A 236 -13.12 3.67 2.00
C LEU A 236 -13.28 4.43 0.68
N THR A 237 -13.72 3.77 -0.39
CA THR A 237 -13.98 4.44 -1.68
C THR A 237 -15.09 5.50 -1.54
N ALA A 238 -16.14 5.23 -0.76
CA ALA A 238 -17.18 6.22 -0.47
C ALA A 238 -16.62 7.42 0.32
N TRP A 239 -15.78 7.15 1.32
CA TRP A 239 -15.06 8.19 2.06
C TRP A 239 -14.13 9.04 1.18
N GLN A 240 -13.39 8.42 0.26
CA GLN A 240 -12.51 9.10 -0.70
C GLN A 240 -13.30 10.06 -1.60
N ARG A 241 -14.47 9.64 -2.09
CA ARG A 241 -15.37 10.49 -2.87
C ARG A 241 -15.89 11.67 -2.04
N LYS A 242 -16.35 11.40 -0.81
CA LYS A 242 -16.90 12.41 0.11
C LYS A 242 -15.85 13.45 0.51
N THR A 243 -14.63 13.01 0.83
CA THR A 243 -13.52 13.88 1.26
C THR A 243 -12.75 14.51 0.12
N ARG A 244 -12.93 14.01 -1.11
CA ARG A 244 -12.11 14.34 -2.29
C ARG A 244 -10.61 14.05 -2.09
N LEU A 245 -10.27 13.17 -1.15
CA LEU A 245 -8.91 12.63 -1.01
C LEU A 245 -8.76 11.45 -1.97
N LYS A 246 -7.91 11.61 -2.97
CA LYS A 246 -7.61 10.56 -3.94
C LYS A 246 -6.39 9.77 -3.48
N PRO A 247 -6.37 8.43 -3.62
CA PRO A 247 -5.15 7.67 -3.44
C PRO A 247 -4.13 8.11 -4.50
N GLN A 248 -2.89 8.32 -4.09
CA GLN A 248 -1.79 8.75 -4.97
C GLN A 248 -0.54 7.94 -4.64
N ASP A 249 0.21 7.55 -5.67
CA ASP A 249 1.44 6.77 -5.52
C ASP A 249 2.61 7.63 -4.99
N LEU A 250 2.56 8.95 -5.23
CA LEU A 250 3.50 9.90 -4.66
C LEU A 250 3.00 10.53 -3.37
N GLU A 251 3.96 10.97 -2.56
CA GLU A 251 3.69 11.72 -1.34
C GLU A 251 3.06 13.08 -1.69
N LEU A 252 1.90 13.35 -1.09
CA LEU A 252 1.21 14.62 -1.18
C LEU A 252 1.06 15.22 0.21
N GLN A 253 1.56 16.46 0.37
CA GLN A 253 1.32 17.22 1.59
C GLN A 253 -0.07 17.87 1.54
N VAL A 254 -0.88 17.64 2.57
CA VAL A 254 -2.23 18.17 2.71
C VAL A 254 -2.33 18.96 4.01
N LYS A 255 -2.69 20.24 3.89
CA LYS A 255 -2.97 21.12 5.04
C LYS A 255 -4.48 21.19 5.26
N LEU A 256 -4.93 20.87 6.46
CA LEU A 256 -6.36 20.82 6.84
C LEU A 256 -6.70 21.94 7.82
N ASP A 257 -7.82 22.63 7.60
CA ASP A 257 -8.42 23.54 8.58
C ASP A 257 -9.60 22.85 9.26
N LEU A 258 -9.45 22.56 10.54
CA LEU A 258 -10.40 21.79 11.34
C LEU A 258 -11.69 22.56 11.65
N ARG A 259 -11.75 23.86 11.41
CA ARG A 259 -12.99 24.65 11.55
C ARG A 259 -13.91 24.48 10.35
N SER A 260 -13.38 24.02 9.23
CA SER A 260 -14.16 23.70 8.05
C SER A 260 -14.68 22.27 8.13
N GLU A 261 -15.95 22.05 7.80
CA GLU A 261 -16.55 20.71 7.75
C GLU A 261 -15.73 19.77 6.84
N ALA A 262 -15.25 20.27 5.70
CA ALA A 262 -14.44 19.50 4.76
C ALA A 262 -13.06 19.12 5.34
N GLY A 263 -12.40 20.03 6.07
CA GLY A 263 -11.12 19.75 6.72
C GLY A 263 -11.26 18.76 7.87
N LEU A 264 -12.32 18.92 8.68
CA LEU A 264 -12.66 18.01 9.76
C LEU A 264 -12.92 16.59 9.25
N LEU A 265 -13.74 16.47 8.19
CA LEU A 265 -14.07 15.19 7.58
C LEU A 265 -12.83 14.45 7.04
N LYS A 266 -11.89 15.19 6.42
CA LYS A 266 -10.60 14.64 5.95
C LYS A 266 -9.75 14.14 7.11
N SER A 267 -9.61 14.95 8.17
CA SER A 267 -8.86 14.59 9.37
C SER A 267 -9.44 13.33 10.03
N THR A 268 -10.76 13.28 10.20
CA THR A 268 -11.46 12.11 10.76
C THR A 268 -11.17 10.83 9.97
N LEU A 269 -11.23 10.88 8.62
CA LEU A 269 -10.90 9.72 7.80
C LEU A 269 -9.46 9.24 8.03
N LEU A 270 -8.49 10.15 7.98
CA LEU A 270 -7.07 9.81 8.12
C LEU A 270 -6.74 9.22 9.50
N HIS A 271 -7.35 9.74 10.56
CA HIS A 271 -7.22 9.14 11.89
C HIS A 271 -7.86 7.76 11.98
N ARG A 272 -9.07 7.56 11.43
CA ARG A 272 -9.77 6.26 11.46
C ARG A 272 -8.99 5.17 10.72
N VAL A 273 -8.44 5.45 9.53
CA VAL A 273 -7.66 4.46 8.79
C VAL A 273 -6.35 4.10 9.51
N ASN A 274 -5.72 5.07 10.19
CA ASN A 274 -4.53 4.80 10.99
C ASN A 274 -4.83 3.86 12.18
N LEU A 275 -6.01 3.98 12.81
CA LEU A 275 -6.41 3.11 13.94
C LEU A 275 -6.51 1.63 13.54
N ILE A 276 -6.84 1.34 12.29
CA ILE A 276 -6.95 -0.02 11.73
C ILE A 276 -5.67 -0.46 11.00
N ASN A 277 -4.53 0.14 11.31
CA ASN A 277 -3.22 -0.15 10.71
C ASN A 277 -3.19 0.05 9.18
N VAL A 278 -3.94 1.02 8.68
CA VAL A 278 -3.86 1.49 7.29
C VAL A 278 -3.24 2.89 7.31
N PRO A 279 -1.91 3.02 7.33
CA PRO A 279 -1.20 4.30 7.51
C PRO A 279 -1.20 5.15 6.23
N TRP A 280 -2.39 5.42 5.68
CA TRP A 280 -2.54 6.19 4.44
C TRP A 280 -2.10 7.64 4.61
N GLY A 281 -2.27 8.22 5.80
CA GLY A 281 -1.77 9.54 6.16
C GLY A 281 -0.83 9.50 7.35
N LYS A 282 0.30 10.20 7.23
CA LYS A 282 1.23 10.48 8.34
C LYS A 282 1.10 11.94 8.73
N LEU A 283 0.83 12.19 10.00
CA LEU A 283 0.74 13.54 10.56
C LEU A 283 2.17 14.07 10.77
N ILE A 284 2.50 15.21 10.18
CA ILE A 284 3.85 15.82 10.26
C ILE A 284 3.98 16.70 11.51
N ASP A 285 2.86 17.23 12.01
CA ASP A 285 2.89 18.22 13.08
C ASP A 285 2.91 17.57 14.46
N ALA A 286 4.01 17.77 15.19
CA ALA A 286 4.16 17.36 16.59
C ALA A 286 3.26 18.15 17.57
N GLN A 287 2.58 19.21 17.10
CA GLN A 287 1.66 20.04 17.88
C GLN A 287 0.17 19.72 17.61
N ALA A 288 -0.14 18.83 16.66
CA ALA A 288 -1.52 18.46 16.36
C ALA A 288 -2.17 17.84 17.61
N GLY A 289 -3.20 18.51 18.13
CA GLY A 289 -3.79 18.22 19.45
C GLY A 289 -3.62 19.32 20.50
N ARG A 290 -2.89 20.41 20.20
CA ARG A 290 -2.72 21.59 21.08
C ARG A 290 -3.72 22.72 20.79
N GLY A 291 -4.98 22.41 20.51
CA GLY A 291 -5.99 23.43 20.17
C GLY A 291 -5.72 24.17 18.86
N THR A 292 -4.76 23.71 18.06
CA THR A 292 -4.50 24.25 16.74
C THR A 292 -5.57 23.74 15.78
N PHE A 293 -6.35 24.63 15.20
CA PHE A 293 -7.34 24.30 14.17
C PHE A 293 -6.71 23.88 12.82
N ARG A 294 -5.47 23.39 12.84
CA ARG A 294 -4.67 23.08 11.65
C ARG A 294 -3.93 21.77 11.85
N GLU A 295 -4.01 20.92 10.84
CA GLU A 295 -3.21 19.71 10.73
C GLU A 295 -2.48 19.68 9.40
N VAL A 296 -1.27 19.12 9.39
CA VAL A 296 -0.48 18.92 8.18
C VAL A 296 -0.14 17.44 8.05
N TRP A 297 -0.59 16.85 6.95
CA TRP A 297 -0.45 15.43 6.66
C TRP A 297 0.41 15.22 5.43
N VAL A 298 1.21 14.15 5.39
CA VAL A 298 1.67 13.53 4.14
C VAL A 298 0.79 12.32 3.88
N ILE A 299 0.19 12.26 2.70
CA ILE A 299 -0.57 11.08 2.26
C ILE A 299 0.16 10.40 1.09
N LYS A 300 0.19 9.07 1.12
CA LYS A 300 0.72 8.23 0.03
C LYS A 300 0.01 6.88 0.09
N TRP A 301 -0.50 6.40 -1.03
CA TRP A 301 -1.14 5.10 -1.12
C TRP A 301 -0.10 4.00 -1.34
N ASP A 302 -0.18 2.94 -0.54
CA ASP A 302 0.56 1.70 -0.73
C ASP A 302 -0.43 0.57 -1.04
N PRO A 303 -0.22 -0.26 -2.08
CA PRO A 303 -1.07 -1.42 -2.34
C PRO A 303 -1.25 -2.37 -1.16
N ALA A 304 -0.26 -2.46 -0.26
CA ALA A 304 -0.34 -3.24 0.98
C ALA A 304 -1.51 -2.81 1.88
N TYR A 305 -1.95 -1.55 1.79
CA TYR A 305 -3.11 -1.06 2.53
C TYR A 305 -4.41 -1.77 2.16
N SER A 306 -4.52 -2.31 0.93
CA SER A 306 -5.67 -3.13 0.55
C SER A 306 -5.71 -4.46 1.32
N VAL A 307 -4.52 -5.00 1.67
CA VAL A 307 -4.40 -6.20 2.51
C VAL A 307 -4.73 -5.85 3.96
N SER A 308 -4.19 -4.75 4.49
CA SER A 308 -4.51 -4.26 5.83
C SER A 308 -6.01 -3.99 6.00
N LEU A 309 -6.69 -3.48 4.96
CA LEU A 309 -8.15 -3.35 4.94
C LEU A 309 -8.89 -4.69 4.97
N ALA A 310 -8.32 -5.75 4.39
CA ALA A 310 -8.91 -7.10 4.47
C ALA A 310 -8.73 -7.71 5.86
N GLU A 311 -7.56 -7.52 6.47
CA GLU A 311 -7.28 -7.94 7.85
C GLU A 311 -8.17 -7.20 8.86
N ALA A 312 -8.42 -5.92 8.63
CA ALA A 312 -9.28 -5.09 9.48
C ALA A 312 -10.76 -5.48 9.45
N LEU A 313 -11.20 -6.31 8.50
CA LEU A 313 -12.60 -6.71 8.35
C LEU A 313 -13.13 -7.46 9.58
N VAL A 314 -12.24 -8.11 10.34
CA VAL A 314 -12.56 -8.74 11.63
C VAL A 314 -13.17 -7.76 12.64
N TYR A 315 -12.89 -6.46 12.51
CA TYR A 315 -13.38 -5.42 13.41
C TYR A 315 -14.67 -4.76 12.91
N GLY A 316 -15.10 -4.95 11.67
CA GLY A 316 -16.33 -4.35 11.16
C GLY A 316 -16.35 -4.17 9.65
N VAL A 317 -17.53 -3.85 9.12
CA VAL A 317 -17.74 -3.71 7.66
C VAL A 317 -17.66 -2.27 7.17
N THR A 318 -17.58 -1.29 8.08
CA THR A 318 -17.31 0.13 7.79
C THR A 318 -16.05 0.59 8.50
N ILE A 319 -15.39 1.62 7.96
CA ILE A 319 -14.16 2.22 8.53
C ILE A 319 -14.42 2.72 9.95
N GLU A 320 -15.62 3.24 10.22
CA GLU A 320 -16.05 3.65 11.56
C GLU A 320 -16.11 2.47 12.53
N GLN A 321 -16.85 1.41 12.18
CA GLN A 321 -16.97 0.23 13.03
C GLN A 321 -15.62 -0.46 13.25
N ALA A 322 -14.84 -0.60 12.18
CA ALA A 322 -13.53 -1.26 12.26
C ALA A 322 -12.56 -0.47 13.14
N SER A 323 -12.51 0.86 13.02
CA SER A 323 -11.66 1.70 13.87
C SER A 323 -12.11 1.72 15.33
N ALA A 324 -13.42 1.80 15.59
CA ALA A 324 -13.98 1.70 16.93
C ALA A 324 -13.64 0.36 17.60
N ASN A 325 -13.97 -0.76 16.96
CA ASN A 325 -13.78 -2.09 17.53
C ASN A 325 -12.30 -2.48 17.65
N ALA A 326 -11.44 -2.07 16.71
CA ALA A 326 -10.00 -2.26 16.83
C ALA A 326 -9.43 -1.50 18.04
N THR A 327 -9.91 -0.27 18.27
CA THR A 327 -9.50 0.55 19.42
C THR A 327 -9.99 -0.06 20.74
N LEU A 328 -11.24 -0.50 20.81
CA LEU A 328 -11.79 -1.18 21.99
C LEU A 328 -11.07 -2.49 22.31
N LYS A 329 -10.68 -3.26 21.28
CA LYS A 329 -9.88 -4.47 21.49
C LYS A 329 -8.52 -4.12 22.11
N LYS A 330 -7.80 -3.14 21.55
CA LYS A 330 -6.53 -2.67 22.13
C LYS A 330 -6.70 -2.18 23.56
N ALA A 331 -7.76 -1.41 23.83
CA ALA A 331 -8.07 -0.94 25.17
C ALA A 331 -8.24 -2.12 26.14
N ARG A 332 -9.00 -3.15 25.78
CA ARG A 332 -9.21 -4.36 26.60
C ARG A 332 -7.94 -5.17 26.87
N GLU A 333 -6.98 -5.13 25.95
CA GLU A 333 -5.73 -5.90 26.04
C GLU A 333 -4.62 -5.16 26.80
N THR A 334 -4.73 -3.84 26.96
CA THR A 334 -3.74 -3.04 27.69
C THR A 334 -4.16 -2.78 29.14
N THR A 335 -3.15 -2.77 30.02
CA THR A 335 -3.26 -2.29 31.41
C THR A 335 -2.47 -1.00 31.61
N SER A 336 -1.89 -0.42 30.55
CA SER A 336 -1.12 0.82 30.63
C SER A 336 -2.04 2.04 30.61
N ILE A 337 -1.94 2.88 31.64
CA ILE A 337 -2.69 4.14 31.72
C ILE A 337 -2.30 5.08 30.56
N THR A 338 -1.02 5.12 30.20
CA THR A 338 -0.52 5.98 29.13
C THR A 338 -1.04 5.53 27.76
N GLU A 339 -1.09 4.22 27.52
CA GLU A 339 -1.68 3.68 26.30
C GLU A 339 -3.19 3.95 26.22
N LEU A 340 -3.93 3.74 27.32
CA LEU A 340 -5.36 4.06 27.39
C LEU A 340 -5.62 5.55 27.14
N ALA A 341 -4.82 6.45 27.71
CA ALA A 341 -4.92 7.89 27.45
C ALA A 341 -4.68 8.22 25.98
N SER A 342 -3.72 7.57 25.32
CA SER A 342 -3.48 7.71 23.89
C SER A 342 -4.63 7.17 23.04
N LEU A 343 -5.25 6.06 23.43
CA LEU A 343 -6.44 5.51 22.75
C LEU A 343 -7.67 6.42 22.90
N ILE A 344 -7.86 7.04 24.07
CA ILE A 344 -8.89 8.07 24.28
C ILE A 344 -8.65 9.24 23.32
N GLN A 345 -7.44 9.80 23.30
CA GLN A 345 -7.10 10.91 22.41
C GLN A 345 -7.35 10.53 20.93
N SER A 346 -6.89 9.35 20.52
CA SER A 346 -7.05 8.83 19.16
C SER A 346 -8.52 8.64 18.78
N SER A 347 -9.35 8.16 19.71
CA SER A 347 -10.80 8.01 19.52
C SER A 347 -11.48 9.36 19.32
N LEU A 348 -11.08 10.38 20.09
CA LEU A 348 -11.65 11.72 19.98
C LEU A 348 -11.30 12.38 18.64
N VAL A 349 -10.03 12.32 18.19
CA VAL A 349 -9.65 12.87 16.88
C VAL A 349 -10.20 12.05 15.70
N ALA A 350 -10.51 10.77 15.92
CA ALA A 350 -11.18 9.91 14.95
C ALA A 350 -12.73 10.06 14.96
N ASP A 351 -13.28 10.98 15.77
CA ASP A 351 -14.73 11.18 15.91
C ASP A 351 -15.48 9.89 16.29
N LEU A 352 -15.01 9.24 17.37
CA LEU A 352 -15.55 8.00 17.93
C LEU A 352 -15.91 8.22 19.43
N PRO A 353 -16.97 8.98 19.74
CA PRO A 353 -17.28 9.42 21.11
C PRO A 353 -17.64 8.25 22.05
N GLU A 354 -18.36 7.23 21.56
CA GLU A 354 -18.73 6.05 22.35
C GLU A 354 -17.52 5.18 22.69
N THR A 355 -16.59 5.03 21.74
CA THR A 355 -15.30 4.37 21.96
C THR A 355 -14.46 5.13 22.99
N ALA A 356 -14.42 6.46 22.89
CA ALA A 356 -13.71 7.30 23.86
C ALA A 356 -14.28 7.15 25.27
N ALA A 357 -15.62 7.13 25.43
CA ALA A 357 -16.28 6.92 26.71
C ALA A 357 -15.93 5.55 27.31
N SER A 358 -15.95 4.48 26.51
CA SER A 358 -15.57 3.13 26.97
C SER A 358 -14.10 3.05 27.39
N CYS A 359 -13.20 3.71 26.67
CA CYS A 359 -11.78 3.78 27.05
C CYS A 359 -11.56 4.60 28.33
N ILE A 360 -12.37 5.64 28.57
CA ILE A 360 -12.36 6.42 29.81
C ILE A 360 -12.77 5.54 31.00
N GLU A 361 -13.86 4.78 30.88
CA GLU A 361 -14.31 3.84 31.92
C GLU A 361 -13.23 2.80 32.24
N GLN A 362 -12.57 2.26 31.21
CA GLN A 362 -11.49 1.31 31.41
C GLN A 362 -10.26 1.93 32.09
N LEU A 363 -9.90 3.17 31.72
CA LEU A 363 -8.82 3.89 32.37
C LEU A 363 -9.14 4.15 33.85
N GLN A 364 -10.38 4.52 34.18
CA GLN A 364 -10.83 4.67 35.57
C GLN A 364 -10.63 3.37 36.36
N ALA A 365 -11.04 2.23 35.80
CA ALA A 365 -10.88 0.93 36.44
C ALA A 365 -9.40 0.56 36.69
N VAL A 366 -8.53 0.83 35.71
CA VAL A 366 -7.08 0.58 35.84
C VAL A 366 -6.43 1.53 36.85
N ALA A 367 -6.80 2.82 36.83
CA ALA A 367 -6.25 3.84 37.71
C ALA A 367 -6.48 3.52 39.20
N VAL A 368 -7.66 3.01 39.56
CA VAL A 368 -7.98 2.57 40.94
C VAL A 368 -7.06 1.44 41.42
N SER A 369 -6.57 0.60 40.51
CA SER A 369 -5.68 -0.52 40.83
C SER A 369 -4.19 -0.21 40.66
N SER A 370 -3.84 0.97 40.15
CA SER A 370 -2.46 1.32 39.81
C SER A 370 -1.68 1.78 41.04
N SER A 371 -0.52 1.18 41.27
CA SER A 371 0.46 1.66 42.25
C SER A 371 1.46 2.67 41.67
N ASP A 372 1.50 2.85 40.34
CA ASP A 372 2.43 3.76 39.68
C ASP A 372 1.81 5.15 39.48
N ILE A 373 2.26 6.08 40.31
CA ILE A 373 1.78 7.46 40.36
C ILE A 373 2.38 8.29 39.23
N THR A 374 3.57 7.92 38.76
CA THR A 374 4.27 8.66 37.70
C THR A 374 3.53 8.52 36.38
N ASP A 375 3.01 7.32 36.09
CA ASP A 375 2.18 7.08 34.92
C ASP A 375 0.81 7.78 35.00
N LEU A 376 0.21 7.85 36.19
CA LEU A 376 -1.00 8.65 36.41
C LEU A 376 -0.74 10.13 36.12
N MET A 377 0.38 10.70 36.62
CA MET A 377 0.75 12.10 36.38
C MET A 377 0.95 12.40 34.89
N LYS A 378 1.70 11.53 34.18
CA LYS A 378 1.92 11.66 32.73
C LYS A 378 0.62 11.62 31.92
N ALA A 379 -0.40 10.91 32.40
CA ALA A 379 -1.69 10.82 31.71
C ALA A 379 -2.59 12.05 31.89
N VAL A 380 -2.44 12.82 32.99
CA VAL A 380 -3.29 14.00 33.26
C VAL A 380 -3.06 15.12 32.25
N SER A 381 -1.79 15.48 31.98
CA SER A 381 -1.47 16.65 31.12
C SER A 381 -2.09 16.53 29.71
N PRO A 382 -2.01 15.39 28.99
CA PRO A 382 -2.71 15.20 27.73
C PRO A 382 -4.24 15.32 27.83
N LEU A 383 -4.87 14.73 28.86
CA LEU A 383 -6.33 14.74 29.02
C LEU A 383 -6.86 16.15 29.34
N VAL A 384 -6.15 16.89 30.21
CA VAL A 384 -6.48 18.29 30.55
C VAL A 384 -6.35 19.19 29.33
N ARG A 385 -5.33 18.99 28.49
CA ARG A 385 -5.18 19.77 27.25
C ARG A 385 -6.35 19.58 26.30
N VAL A 386 -6.84 18.35 26.15
CA VAL A 386 -8.03 18.04 25.33
C VAL A 386 -9.26 18.78 25.87
N LEU A 387 -9.47 18.78 27.19
CA LEU A 387 -10.60 19.47 27.82
C LEU A 387 -10.47 21.00 27.74
N ARG A 388 -9.26 21.55 27.94
CA ARG A 388 -9.02 23.00 28.08
C ARG A 388 -9.03 23.74 26.75
N TYR A 389 -8.42 23.15 25.71
CA TYR A 389 -8.27 23.81 24.42
C TYR A 389 -9.38 23.45 23.43
N GLY A 390 -10.25 22.51 23.81
CA GLY A 390 -11.33 22.00 22.99
C GLY A 390 -10.81 21.25 21.77
N THR A 391 -11.70 20.52 21.12
CA THR A 391 -11.46 19.99 19.78
C THR A 391 -12.57 20.50 18.88
N ALA A 392 -12.37 20.45 17.56
CA ALA A 392 -13.45 20.70 16.60
C ALA A 392 -14.56 19.61 16.63
N ARG A 393 -14.52 18.69 17.61
CA ARG A 393 -15.33 17.47 17.69
C ARG A 393 -16.09 17.41 19.01
N ARG A 394 -17.12 16.57 19.05
CA ARG A 394 -17.94 16.36 20.24
C ARG A 394 -17.12 15.61 21.30
N LEU A 395 -16.96 16.21 22.48
CA LEU A 395 -16.23 15.64 23.60
C LEU A 395 -17.21 15.12 24.67
N PRO A 396 -16.93 13.96 25.31
CA PRO A 396 -17.63 13.56 26.52
C PRO A 396 -17.06 14.36 27.71
N GLU A 397 -17.35 15.66 27.76
CA GLU A 397 -16.73 16.60 28.71
C GLU A 397 -16.91 16.18 30.17
N ASP A 398 -18.10 15.75 30.55
CA ASP A 398 -18.41 15.33 31.92
C ASP A 398 -17.61 14.11 32.35
N ALA A 399 -17.53 13.09 31.48
CA ALA A 399 -16.76 11.88 31.74
C ALA A 399 -15.26 12.17 31.83
N LEU A 400 -14.74 13.02 30.93
CA LEU A 400 -13.33 13.41 30.92
C LEU A 400 -12.97 14.25 32.15
N ARG A 401 -13.84 15.18 32.55
CA ARG A 401 -13.66 15.98 33.77
C ARG A 401 -13.69 15.11 35.02
N SER A 402 -14.64 14.18 35.09
CA SER A 402 -14.73 13.19 36.18
C SER A 402 -13.47 12.34 36.28
N LEU A 403 -12.96 11.85 35.14
CA LEU A 403 -11.71 11.08 35.08
C LEU A 403 -10.52 11.90 35.58
N ILE A 404 -10.33 13.13 35.06
CA ILE A 404 -9.23 14.01 35.46
C ILE A 404 -9.27 14.27 36.97
N LEU A 405 -10.45 14.55 37.52
CA LEU A 405 -10.61 14.75 38.96
C LEU A 405 -10.26 13.48 39.75
N SER A 406 -10.74 12.31 39.32
CA SER A 406 -10.45 11.03 39.99
C SER A 406 -8.95 10.74 40.00
N ILE A 407 -8.28 10.86 38.85
CA ILE A 407 -6.83 10.65 38.75
C ILE A 407 -6.08 11.66 39.63
N SER A 408 -6.51 12.93 39.63
CA SER A 408 -5.87 13.99 40.42
C SER A 408 -5.98 13.72 41.93
N VAL A 409 -7.11 13.19 42.40
CA VAL A 409 -7.28 12.79 43.80
C VAL A 409 -6.32 11.65 44.15
N GLU A 410 -6.23 10.63 43.29
CA GLU A 410 -5.34 9.48 43.49
C GLU A 410 -3.86 9.89 43.55
N ILE A 411 -3.43 10.75 42.61
CA ILE A 411 -2.07 11.32 42.60
C ILE A 411 -1.79 12.06 43.90
N ASN A 412 -2.68 12.96 44.33
CA ASN A 412 -2.47 13.75 45.54
C ASN A 412 -2.41 12.88 46.81
N ALA A 413 -3.21 11.81 46.87
CA ALA A 413 -3.20 10.87 47.98
C ALA A 413 -1.92 10.03 48.01
N GLY A 414 -1.44 9.58 46.85
CA GLY A 414 -0.35 8.63 46.75
C GLY A 414 1.05 9.27 46.63
N VAL A 415 1.20 10.50 46.13
CA VAL A 415 2.50 11.04 45.67
C VAL A 415 3.59 10.96 46.74
N ARG A 416 3.26 11.23 48.00
CA ARG A 416 4.22 11.13 49.12
C ARG A 416 4.74 9.71 49.35
N ILE A 417 3.93 8.71 49.06
CA ILE A 417 4.28 7.29 49.20
C ILE A 417 5.06 6.85 47.95
N GLY A 418 4.58 7.20 46.76
CA GLY A 418 5.22 6.85 45.48
C GLY A 418 6.58 7.51 45.24
N SER A 419 6.89 8.62 45.92
CA SER A 419 8.22 9.26 45.85
C SER A 419 9.26 8.67 46.82
N ARG A 420 8.97 7.56 47.53
CA ARG A 420 9.92 6.96 48.48
C ARG A 420 10.82 5.91 47.80
N GLY A 421 12.12 5.99 48.07
CA GLY A 421 13.07 4.94 47.69
C GLY A 421 13.28 4.77 46.18
N LEU A 422 13.01 5.83 45.40
CA LEU A 422 13.25 5.85 43.97
C LEU A 422 14.74 5.93 43.66
N ASP A 423 15.18 5.25 42.60
CA ASP A 423 16.47 5.50 41.98
C ASP A 423 16.49 6.86 41.26
N GLU A 424 17.67 7.30 40.84
CA GLU A 424 17.90 8.63 40.27
C GLU A 424 17.13 8.85 38.94
N GLU A 425 17.01 7.81 38.10
CA GLU A 425 16.31 7.86 36.82
C GLU A 425 14.79 7.98 37.02
N THR A 426 14.24 7.17 37.92
CA THR A 426 12.81 7.18 38.25
C THR A 426 12.40 8.45 38.99
N ALA A 427 13.27 8.97 39.87
CA ALA A 427 13.06 10.25 40.53
C ALA A 427 13.02 11.41 39.51
N ALA A 428 13.93 11.44 38.54
CA ALA A 428 13.92 12.44 37.48
C ALA A 428 12.64 12.39 36.63
N ALA A 429 12.18 11.18 36.27
CA ALA A 429 10.92 10.99 35.55
C ALA A 429 9.69 11.44 36.36
N CYS A 430 9.66 11.17 37.66
CA CYS A 430 8.60 11.60 38.58
C CYS A 430 8.56 13.14 38.70
N ILE A 431 9.72 13.80 38.86
CA ILE A 431 9.80 15.26 38.92
C ILE A 431 9.31 15.88 37.61
N SER A 432 9.76 15.38 36.46
CA SER A 432 9.32 15.86 35.16
C SER A 432 7.80 15.71 34.96
N ALA A 433 7.21 14.62 35.45
CA ALA A 433 5.76 14.40 35.41
C ALA A 433 4.98 15.33 36.34
N MET A 434 5.56 15.80 37.45
CA MET A 434 4.93 16.79 38.35
C MET A 434 4.96 18.21 37.79
N GLU A 435 5.98 18.54 37.00
CA GLU A 435 6.15 19.87 36.40
C GLU A 435 5.28 20.11 35.15
N THR A 436 4.68 19.05 34.58
CA THR A 436 3.94 19.06 33.30
C THR A 436 2.42 19.03 33.44
#